data_AF-E3HBT7-F1
#
_entry.id   AF-E3HBT7-F1
#
_cell.length_a   1.000
_cell.length_b   1.000
_cell.length_c   1.000
_cell.angle_alpha   90.00
_cell.angle_beta   90.00
_cell.angle_gamma   90.00
#
_symmetry.space_group_name_H-M   'P 1'
#
loop_
_entity.id
_entity.type
_entity.pdbx_description
1 polymer ?
#
loop_
_entity_poly.entity_id
_entity_poly.type
_entity_poly.pdbx_seq_one_letter_code
_entity_poly.pdbx_strand_id
1 'polypeptide(L)'
;MTVKELQNALRGKVKGLWKMNKPELLKAYKELEKSPEAIVEKALEEKQILRPGNREEWLEIREGGLGGSDIAAVIGLNEYSSKIDVFISKTARNNAVLKQQYEEKQKKIRESEAVQMGHVLEPVIADIFKKKNKGYTVVDLPVTVKANPWEIANVDRYLINEKGEVGILEVKTTTLYNKDKWEGDSCPRNYLCQVLWYLGITGLKYAYICCLIGGQHYRQFKIERCEETINYLRTEGRIFWEDHVIHNIVPEPDGSSSYTEHLQFLADYAEDKGEKIEVEAAADKVETYEELIEQRKELDKKIEKIKQEVFKEAIERGSKRGLWGRRKFSIQGGPYKGFDSKKFKFENPDLYEQYLVEKTKRQYIKLS
;
A
#
# COMPACT_ATOMS: atom_id res chain seq x y z
N MET A 1 29.69 22.96 24.29
CA MET A 1 28.44 23.72 24.17
C MET A 1 28.40 24.90 25.14
N THR A 2 27.90 26.04 24.69
CA THR A 2 27.58 27.21 25.52
C THR A 2 26.27 27.00 26.31
N VAL A 3 25.99 27.85 27.31
CA VAL A 3 24.72 27.80 28.07
C VAL A 3 23.52 28.00 27.13
N LYS A 4 23.64 28.92 26.17
CA LYS A 4 22.60 29.23 25.19
C LYS A 4 22.32 28.05 24.26
N GLU A 5 23.36 27.36 23.79
CA GLU A 5 23.22 26.12 23.00
C GLU A 5 22.51 25.02 23.78
N LEU A 6 22.89 24.79 25.05
CA LEU A 6 22.26 23.78 25.89
C LEU A 6 20.79 24.09 26.18
N GLN A 7 20.47 25.34 26.49
CA GLN A 7 19.09 25.78 26.72
C GLN A 7 18.23 25.63 25.46
N ASN A 8 18.77 25.91 24.28
CA ASN A 8 18.08 25.69 23.02
C ASN A 8 17.83 24.20 22.74
N ALA A 9 18.85 23.35 22.92
CA ALA A 9 18.74 21.91 22.67
C ALA A 9 17.72 21.21 23.59
N LEU A 10 17.59 21.68 24.83
CA LEU A 10 16.67 21.12 25.82
C LEU A 10 15.27 21.76 25.78
N ARG A 11 15.08 22.86 25.04
CA ARG A 11 13.85 23.64 25.03
C ARG A 11 12.63 22.77 24.69
N GLY A 12 11.59 22.85 25.52
CA GLY A 12 10.38 22.04 25.37
C GLY A 12 10.51 20.58 25.85
N LYS A 13 11.73 20.09 26.10
CA LYS A 13 12.01 18.71 26.56
C LYS A 13 12.26 18.62 28.07
N VAL A 14 12.76 19.71 28.69
CA VAL A 14 13.05 19.77 30.13
C VAL A 14 12.35 20.99 30.74
N LYS A 15 11.62 20.80 31.85
CA LYS A 15 10.97 21.91 32.57
C LYS A 15 11.99 22.67 33.43
N GLY A 16 11.84 24.00 33.51
CA GLY A 16 12.65 24.84 34.40
C GLY A 16 14.06 25.18 33.91
N LEU A 17 14.34 25.03 32.61
CA LEU A 17 15.66 25.23 31.99
C LEU A 17 16.34 26.56 32.30
N TRP A 18 15.56 27.64 32.40
CA TRP A 18 16.07 28.99 32.69
C TRP A 18 16.58 29.16 34.11
N LYS A 19 16.28 28.22 35.02
CA LYS A 19 16.79 28.22 36.41
C LYS A 19 18.05 27.37 36.59
N MET A 20 18.44 26.59 35.58
CA MET A 20 19.55 25.64 35.67
C MET A 20 20.90 26.32 35.36
N ASN A 21 21.92 25.97 36.14
CA ASN A 21 23.30 26.37 35.85
C ASN A 21 23.93 25.50 34.74
N LYS A 22 25.11 25.89 34.23
CA LYS A 22 25.76 25.18 33.11
C LYS A 22 26.01 23.68 33.42
N PRO A 23 26.51 23.27 34.59
CA PRO A 23 26.61 21.85 34.96
C PRO A 23 25.28 21.08 34.92
N GLU A 24 24.21 21.67 35.47
CA GLU A 24 22.87 21.07 35.48
C GLU A 24 22.32 20.90 34.06
N LEU A 25 22.48 21.93 33.21
CA LEU A 25 22.13 21.88 31.80
C LEU A 25 22.93 20.80 31.05
N LEU A 26 24.23 20.68 31.32
CA LEU A 26 25.08 19.64 30.72
C LEU A 26 24.62 18.24 31.14
N LYS A 27 24.25 18.05 32.41
CA LYS A 27 23.72 16.78 32.92
C LYS A 27 22.40 16.43 32.24
N ALA A 28 21.46 17.37 32.20
CA ALA A 28 20.16 17.18 31.55
C ALA A 28 20.32 16.87 30.05
N TYR A 29 21.23 17.57 29.37
CA TYR A 29 21.55 17.32 27.97
C TYR A 29 22.12 15.91 27.75
N LYS A 30 23.07 15.46 28.58
CA LYS A 30 23.63 14.10 28.52
C LYS A 30 22.58 13.01 28.78
N GLU A 31 21.61 13.26 29.64
CA GLU A 31 20.49 12.32 29.86
C GLU A 31 19.52 12.32 28.68
N LEU A 32 19.27 13.48 28.06
CA LEU A 32 18.47 13.58 26.84
C LEU A 32 19.11 12.82 25.67
N GLU A 33 20.43 12.90 25.50
CA GLU A 33 21.17 12.15 24.47
C GLU A 33 21.07 10.62 24.64
N LYS A 34 20.68 10.15 25.83
CA LYS A 34 20.41 8.72 26.09
C LYS A 34 18.96 8.32 25.86
N SER A 35 18.06 9.26 25.56
CA SER A 35 16.67 8.94 25.26
C SER A 35 16.57 8.06 24.01
N PRO A 36 15.59 7.14 23.93
CA PRO A 36 15.39 6.32 22.74
C PRO A 36 15.25 7.15 21.45
N GLU A 37 14.56 8.28 21.51
CA GLU A 37 14.39 9.19 20.38
C GLU A 37 15.73 9.78 19.93
N ALA A 38 16.60 10.20 20.86
CA ALA A 38 17.93 10.73 20.53
C ALA A 38 18.83 9.66 19.92
N ILE A 39 18.72 8.40 20.36
CA ILE A 39 19.47 7.27 19.77
C ILE A 39 19.03 7.06 18.32
N VAL A 40 17.72 7.10 18.04
CA VAL A 40 17.17 6.98 16.68
C VAL A 40 17.61 8.16 15.81
N GLU A 41 17.47 9.40 16.31
CA GLU A 41 17.90 10.60 15.57
C GLU A 41 19.38 10.56 15.23
N LYS A 42 20.23 10.10 16.16
CA LYS A 42 21.65 9.90 15.91
C LYS A 42 21.91 8.84 14.84
N ALA A 43 21.17 7.73 14.84
CA ALA A 43 21.30 6.71 13.79
C ALA A 43 20.88 7.21 12.39
N LEU A 44 20.19 8.35 12.33
CA LEU A 44 19.72 9.00 11.10
C LEU A 44 20.46 10.32 10.82
N GLU A 45 21.56 10.62 11.51
CA GLU A 45 22.21 11.95 11.51
C GLU A 45 22.68 12.42 10.13
N GLU A 46 22.96 11.49 9.23
CA GLU A 46 23.34 11.78 7.84
C GLU A 46 22.14 12.04 6.91
N LYS A 47 20.90 11.96 7.42
CA LYS A 47 19.67 12.10 6.65
C LYS A 47 18.93 13.37 7.02
N GLN A 48 18.16 13.90 6.07
CA GLN A 48 17.28 15.02 6.37
C GLN A 48 16.02 14.49 7.07
N ILE A 49 15.77 14.96 8.29
CA ILE A 49 14.58 14.61 9.08
C ILE A 49 13.57 15.74 8.95
N LEU A 50 12.40 15.43 8.39
CA LEU A 50 11.27 16.36 8.26
C LEU A 50 10.21 16.02 9.30
N ARG A 51 9.72 17.05 10.00
CA ARG A 51 8.75 16.91 11.11
C ARG A 51 7.49 17.69 10.75
N PRO A 52 6.51 17.05 10.08
CA PRO A 52 5.25 17.72 9.77
C PRO A 52 4.51 18.06 11.07
N GLY A 53 4.05 19.30 11.19
CA GLY A 53 3.26 19.77 12.33
C GLY A 53 1.80 19.32 12.26
N ASN A 54 1.32 18.98 11.07
CA ASN A 54 -0.05 18.53 10.81
C ASN A 54 -0.13 17.60 9.60
N ARG A 55 -1.33 17.11 9.30
CA ARG A 55 -1.58 16.16 8.20
C ARG A 55 -1.34 16.78 6.81
N GLU A 56 -1.65 18.05 6.63
CA GLU A 56 -1.50 18.74 5.34
C GLU A 56 -0.02 18.87 4.99
N GLU A 57 0.81 19.33 5.93
CA GLU A 57 2.27 19.37 5.78
C GLU A 57 2.85 17.98 5.51
N TRP A 58 2.34 16.94 6.16
CA TRP A 58 2.78 15.56 5.89
C TRP A 58 2.43 15.11 4.46
N LEU A 59 1.25 15.48 3.96
CA LEU A 59 0.87 15.19 2.58
C LEU A 59 1.75 15.96 1.58
N GLU A 60 2.04 17.24 1.83
CA GLU A 60 2.92 18.04 0.97
C GLU A 60 4.33 17.45 0.88
N ILE A 61 4.88 17.00 2.02
CA ILE A 61 6.17 16.28 2.04
C ILE A 61 6.09 15.00 1.18
N ARG A 62 4.97 14.27 1.29
CA ARG A 62 4.75 13.03 0.53
C ARG A 62 4.56 13.24 -0.96
N GLU A 63 3.95 14.34 -1.37
CA GLU A 63 3.84 14.70 -2.78
C GLU A 63 5.22 15.01 -3.39
N GLY A 64 6.16 15.48 -2.56
CA GLY A 64 7.53 15.81 -2.96
C GLY A 64 8.48 14.61 -3.17
N GLY A 65 8.04 13.36 -3.00
CA GLY A 65 8.91 12.20 -3.22
C GLY A 65 8.19 10.85 -3.24
N LEU A 66 8.91 9.80 -3.62
CA LEU A 66 8.46 8.41 -3.61
C LEU A 66 8.63 7.80 -2.21
N GLY A 67 7.51 7.33 -1.65
CA GLY A 67 7.48 6.53 -0.44
C GLY A 67 7.55 5.02 -0.71
N GLY A 68 7.60 4.22 0.35
CA GLY A 68 7.72 2.77 0.21
C GLY A 68 6.45 2.10 -0.35
N SER A 69 5.26 2.66 -0.10
CA SER A 69 4.03 2.23 -0.78
C SER A 69 4.04 2.55 -2.28
N ASP A 70 4.68 3.67 -2.64
CA ASP A 70 4.72 4.20 -4.00
C ASP A 70 5.65 3.34 -4.84
N ILE A 71 6.84 3.00 -4.32
CA ILE A 71 7.79 2.20 -5.10
C ILE A 71 7.25 0.80 -5.44
N ALA A 72 6.49 0.18 -4.54
CA ALA A 72 5.83 -1.10 -4.81
C ALA A 72 4.79 -0.99 -5.96
N ALA A 73 4.09 0.15 -6.06
CA ALA A 73 3.18 0.43 -7.16
C ALA A 73 3.92 0.77 -8.46
N VAL A 74 5.04 1.51 -8.37
CA VAL A 74 5.91 1.82 -9.51
C VAL A 74 6.43 0.55 -10.17
N ILE A 75 6.81 -0.49 -9.41
CA ILE A 75 7.27 -1.76 -10.01
C ILE A 75 6.14 -2.77 -10.28
N GLY A 76 4.87 -2.37 -10.15
CA GLY A 76 3.72 -3.22 -10.45
C GLY A 76 3.45 -4.37 -9.48
N LEU A 77 3.98 -4.29 -8.24
CA LEU A 77 3.79 -5.33 -7.21
C LEU A 77 2.70 -4.98 -6.19
N ASN A 78 2.04 -3.83 -6.30
CA ASN A 78 0.99 -3.39 -5.39
C ASN A 78 -0.41 -3.68 -5.96
N GLU A 79 -1.26 -4.34 -5.17
CA GLU A 79 -2.62 -4.71 -5.58
C GLU A 79 -3.64 -3.58 -5.44
N TYR A 80 -3.32 -2.54 -4.67
CA TYR A 80 -4.24 -1.45 -4.32
C TYR A 80 -3.91 -0.13 -5.04
N SER A 81 -2.75 -0.06 -5.70
CA SER A 81 -2.24 1.14 -6.35
C SER A 81 -1.32 0.75 -7.50
N SER A 82 -1.31 1.52 -8.58
CA SER A 82 -0.43 1.28 -9.72
C SER A 82 0.42 2.50 -10.09
N LYS A 83 1.21 2.41 -11.17
CA LYS A 83 2.08 3.49 -11.65
C LYS A 83 1.31 4.80 -11.88
N ILE A 84 0.11 4.72 -12.47
CA ILE A 84 -0.70 5.90 -12.78
C ILE A 84 -1.18 6.60 -11.50
N ASP A 85 -1.52 5.84 -10.45
CA ASP A 85 -1.91 6.41 -9.16
C ASP A 85 -0.78 7.19 -8.52
N VAL A 86 0.44 6.63 -8.58
CA VAL A 86 1.63 7.32 -8.10
C VAL A 86 1.85 8.58 -8.91
N PHE A 87 1.81 8.50 -10.24
CA PHE A 87 1.99 9.67 -11.12
C PHE A 87 1.01 10.79 -10.74
N ILE A 88 -0.28 10.49 -10.70
CA ILE A 88 -1.33 11.44 -10.30
C ILE A 88 -1.02 12.05 -8.93
N SER A 89 -0.63 11.23 -7.94
CA SER A 89 -0.29 11.74 -6.59
C SER A 89 0.89 12.71 -6.57
N LYS A 90 1.84 12.62 -7.50
CA LYS A 90 3.04 13.49 -7.55
C LYS A 90 2.87 14.70 -8.46
N THR A 91 1.96 14.63 -9.43
CA THR A 91 1.78 15.68 -10.44
C THR A 91 0.46 16.45 -10.34
N ALA A 92 -0.50 15.98 -9.53
CA ALA A 92 -1.83 16.59 -9.35
C ALA A 92 -1.81 18.11 -9.16
N ARG A 93 -0.88 18.65 -8.38
CA ARG A 93 -0.77 20.11 -8.13
C ARG A 93 -0.57 20.96 -9.40
N ASN A 94 -0.09 20.34 -10.48
CA ASN A 94 0.19 21.01 -11.76
C ASN A 94 -0.96 20.90 -12.77
N ASN A 95 -2.03 20.16 -12.47
CA ASN A 95 -3.13 19.91 -13.39
C ASN A 95 -4.48 19.82 -12.66
N ALA A 96 -5.42 20.70 -12.98
CA ALA A 96 -6.71 20.79 -12.29
C ALA A 96 -7.56 19.52 -12.36
N VAL A 97 -7.55 18.83 -13.51
CA VAL A 97 -8.30 17.57 -13.72
C VAL A 97 -7.70 16.46 -12.85
N LEU A 98 -6.37 16.29 -12.88
CA LEU A 98 -5.69 15.31 -12.04
C LEU A 98 -5.81 15.62 -10.55
N LYS A 99 -5.83 16.91 -10.18
CA LYS A 99 -6.07 17.35 -8.80
C LYS A 99 -7.43 16.88 -8.30
N GLN A 100 -8.48 17.05 -9.09
CA GLN A 100 -9.80 16.57 -8.72
C GLN A 100 -9.83 15.04 -8.59
N GLN A 101 -9.24 14.30 -9.54
CA GLN A 101 -9.15 12.84 -9.46
C GLN A 101 -8.44 12.38 -8.18
N TYR A 102 -7.32 13.03 -7.85
CA TYR A 102 -6.56 12.76 -6.64
C TYR A 102 -7.37 13.03 -5.37
N GLU A 103 -8.04 14.19 -5.29
CA GLU A 103 -8.85 14.57 -4.13
C GLU A 103 -10.03 13.61 -3.90
N GLU A 104 -10.71 13.18 -4.96
CA GLU A 104 -11.80 12.19 -4.90
C GLU A 104 -11.29 10.83 -4.41
N LYS A 105 -10.14 10.37 -4.91
CA LYS A 105 -9.52 9.12 -4.46
C LYS A 105 -9.07 9.21 -3.00
N GLN A 106 -8.46 10.33 -2.60
CA GLN A 106 -8.06 10.57 -1.21
C GLN A 106 -9.26 10.62 -0.27
N LYS A 107 -10.39 11.19 -0.70
CA LYS A 107 -11.64 11.18 0.07
C LYS A 107 -12.12 9.75 0.32
N LYS A 108 -12.21 8.92 -0.72
CA LYS A 108 -12.59 7.49 -0.60
C LYS A 108 -11.66 6.73 0.35
N ILE A 109 -10.35 6.99 0.29
CA ILE A 109 -9.37 6.38 1.20
C ILE A 109 -9.59 6.80 2.66
N ARG A 110 -9.89 8.08 2.92
CA ARG A 110 -10.16 8.58 4.28
C ARG A 110 -11.44 8.01 4.87
N GLU A 111 -12.46 7.82 4.04
CA GLU A 111 -13.75 7.25 4.44
C GLU A 111 -13.69 5.71 4.59
N SER A 112 -12.60 5.08 4.16
CA SER A 112 -12.40 3.64 4.33
C SER A 112 -12.19 3.26 5.80
N GLU A 113 -13.13 2.49 6.35
CA GLU A 113 -13.03 1.92 7.70
C GLU A 113 -11.73 1.12 7.88
N ALA A 114 -11.24 0.44 6.84
CA ALA A 114 -10.01 -0.33 6.91
C ALA A 114 -8.78 0.55 7.20
N VAL A 115 -8.72 1.75 6.60
CA VAL A 115 -7.63 2.72 6.83
C VAL A 115 -7.74 3.32 8.23
N GLN A 116 -8.96 3.68 8.64
CA GLN A 116 -9.22 4.22 9.98
C GLN A 116 -8.83 3.21 11.07
N MET A 117 -9.28 1.96 10.94
CA MET A 117 -8.95 0.89 11.86
C MET A 117 -7.45 0.55 11.84
N GLY A 118 -6.79 0.69 10.69
CA GLY A 118 -5.34 0.59 10.59
C GLY A 118 -4.62 1.52 11.55
N HIS A 119 -4.95 2.81 11.53
CA HIS A 119 -4.36 3.80 12.45
C HIS A 119 -4.69 3.52 13.93
N VAL A 120 -5.94 3.12 14.23
CA VAL A 120 -6.36 2.81 15.61
C VAL A 120 -5.62 1.60 16.17
N LEU A 121 -5.40 0.57 15.34
CA LEU A 121 -4.77 -0.68 15.76
C LEU A 121 -3.25 -0.63 15.75
N GLU A 122 -2.63 0.34 15.07
CA GLU A 122 -1.18 0.42 14.93
C GLU A 122 -0.44 0.46 16.29
N PRO A 123 -0.81 1.32 17.27
CA PRO A 123 -0.19 1.29 18.60
C PRO A 123 -0.42 -0.03 19.34
N VAL A 124 -1.60 -0.64 19.19
CA VAL A 124 -1.95 -1.93 19.82
C VAL A 124 -1.04 -3.04 19.31
N ILE A 125 -0.79 -3.08 18.00
CA ILE A 125 0.07 -4.08 17.36
C ILE A 125 1.54 -3.87 17.73
N ALA A 126 1.98 -2.61 17.84
CA ALA A 126 3.31 -2.27 18.33
C ALA A 126 3.52 -2.74 19.78
N ASP A 127 2.50 -2.61 20.64
CA ASP A 127 2.53 -3.15 22.01
C ASP A 127 2.58 -4.69 22.04
N ILE A 128 1.87 -5.36 21.11
CA ILE A 128 1.96 -6.83 20.96
C ILE A 128 3.40 -7.23 20.56
N PHE A 129 4.00 -6.50 19.61
CA PHE A 129 5.41 -6.71 19.23
C PHE A 129 6.33 -6.55 20.44
N LYS A 130 6.20 -5.46 21.20
CA LYS A 130 7.02 -5.21 22.41
C LYS A 130 6.91 -6.34 23.43
N LYS A 131 5.69 -6.84 23.69
CA LYS A 131 5.46 -7.96 24.63
C LYS A 131 6.11 -9.27 24.17
N LYS A 132 6.15 -9.52 22.86
CA LYS A 132 6.75 -10.73 22.27
C LYS A 132 8.27 -10.65 22.11
N ASN A 133 8.83 -9.44 22.00
CA ASN A 133 10.23 -9.21 21.66
C ASN A 133 10.91 -8.36 22.76
N LYS A 134 11.13 -8.96 23.94
CA LYS A 134 11.61 -8.26 25.16
C LYS A 134 12.95 -7.53 25.03
N GLY A 135 13.77 -7.87 24.04
CA GLY A 135 15.05 -7.22 23.74
C GLY A 135 14.95 -5.98 22.84
N TYR A 136 13.73 -5.49 22.57
CA TYR A 136 13.51 -4.33 21.72
C TYR A 136 12.76 -3.21 22.45
N THR A 137 13.31 -2.00 22.36
CA THR A 137 12.60 -0.77 22.71
C THR A 137 11.92 -0.25 21.45
N VAL A 138 10.60 -0.12 21.49
CA VAL A 138 9.80 0.50 20.41
C VAL A 138 9.76 2.01 20.66
N VAL A 139 10.12 2.79 19.65
CA VAL A 139 10.20 4.25 19.69
C VAL A 139 9.21 4.84 18.72
N ASP A 140 8.33 5.71 19.24
CA ASP A 140 7.39 6.49 18.44
C ASP A 140 8.08 7.80 18.03
N LEU A 141 8.38 7.94 16.74
CA LEU A 141 9.05 9.12 16.20
C LEU A 141 8.43 9.45 14.83
N PRO A 142 7.35 10.24 14.80
CA PRO A 142 6.60 10.51 13.58
C PRO A 142 7.34 11.53 12.71
N VAL A 143 8.30 11.03 11.94
CA VAL A 143 9.15 11.84 11.06
C VAL A 143 9.23 11.23 9.68
N THR A 144 9.38 12.09 8.69
CA THR A 144 9.74 11.67 7.33
C THR A 144 11.23 11.80 7.16
N VAL A 145 11.91 10.69 6.84
CA VAL A 145 13.34 10.68 6.52
C VAL A 145 13.49 10.87 5.03
N LYS A 146 14.33 11.82 4.62
CA LYS A 146 14.63 12.14 3.23
C LYS A 146 16.11 11.92 2.95
N ALA A 147 16.42 11.13 1.92
CA ALA A 147 17.79 10.83 1.49
C ALA A 147 18.19 11.61 0.23
N ASN A 148 17.30 11.67 -0.76
CA ASN A 148 17.47 12.39 -2.02
C ASN A 148 16.22 13.26 -2.29
N PRO A 149 16.25 14.20 -3.28
CA PRO A 149 15.14 15.11 -3.53
C PRO A 149 13.77 14.43 -3.67
N TRP A 150 13.76 13.17 -4.10
CA TRP A 150 12.57 12.38 -4.40
C TRP A 150 12.50 11.05 -3.62
N GLU A 151 13.40 10.77 -2.68
CA GLU A 151 13.36 9.55 -1.87
C GLU A 151 12.95 9.87 -0.43
N ILE A 152 11.78 9.38 -0.02
CA ILE A 152 11.25 9.59 1.33
C ILE A 152 10.84 8.29 2.02
N ALA A 153 11.03 8.24 3.33
CA ALA A 153 10.59 7.15 4.19
C ALA A 153 9.68 7.71 5.31
N ASN A 154 8.45 7.22 5.36
CA ASN A 154 7.51 7.46 6.44
C ASN A 154 7.43 6.17 7.24
N VAL A 155 8.29 6.06 8.24
CA VAL A 155 8.41 4.88 9.10
C VAL A 155 7.34 4.98 10.18
N ASP A 156 6.58 3.91 10.40
CA ASP A 156 5.57 3.88 11.48
C ASP A 156 6.27 4.06 12.83
N ARG A 157 7.26 3.20 13.13
CA ARG A 157 8.01 3.20 14.40
C ARG A 157 9.46 2.74 14.21
N TYR A 158 10.31 3.11 15.16
CA TYR A 158 11.69 2.62 15.22
C TYR A 158 11.86 1.60 16.35
N LEU A 159 12.89 0.77 16.20
CA LEU A 159 13.29 -0.24 17.17
C LEU A 159 14.72 0.02 17.61
N ILE A 160 15.00 -0.18 18.89
CA ILE A 160 16.38 -0.22 19.42
C ILE A 160 16.55 -1.58 20.08
N ASN A 161 17.51 -2.38 19.60
CA ASN A 161 17.81 -3.67 20.22
C ASN A 161 18.72 -3.50 21.46
N GLU A 162 18.99 -4.59 22.20
CA GLU A 162 19.85 -4.58 23.39
C GLU A 162 21.29 -4.11 23.13
N LYS A 163 21.75 -4.16 21.87
CA LYS A 163 23.07 -3.67 21.45
C LYS A 163 23.06 -2.18 21.08
N GLY A 164 21.91 -1.51 21.15
CA GLY A 164 21.74 -0.13 20.72
C GLY A 164 21.59 0.05 19.20
N GLU A 165 21.44 -1.03 18.43
CA GLU A 165 21.25 -0.93 16.98
C GLU A 165 19.80 -0.57 16.64
N VAL A 166 19.66 0.45 15.80
CA VAL A 166 18.37 0.96 15.35
C VAL A 166 17.85 0.15 14.16
N GLY A 167 16.56 -0.18 14.19
CA GLY A 167 15.83 -0.80 13.09
C GLY A 167 14.46 -0.18 12.91
N ILE A 168 13.71 -0.69 11.95
CA ILE A 168 12.35 -0.22 11.62
C ILE A 168 11.31 -1.19 12.15
N LEU A 169 10.16 -0.68 12.58
CA LEU A 169 8.94 -1.45 12.80
C LEU A 169 7.85 -0.93 11.87
N GLU A 170 7.45 -1.74 10.91
CA GLU A 170 6.31 -1.52 10.02
C GLU A 170 5.10 -2.31 10.53
N VAL A 171 3.93 -1.68 10.57
CA VAL A 171 2.72 -2.28 11.13
C VAL A 171 1.60 -2.31 10.10
N LYS A 172 1.03 -3.49 9.88
CA LYS A 172 -0.08 -3.72 8.96
C LYS A 172 -1.27 -4.36 9.66
N THR A 173 -2.44 -4.09 9.14
CA THR A 173 -3.67 -4.83 9.42
C THR A 173 -4.23 -5.36 8.12
N THR A 174 -4.90 -6.51 8.17
CA THR A 174 -5.59 -7.04 6.99
C THR A 174 -6.75 -7.95 7.38
N THR A 175 -7.61 -8.24 6.41
CA THR A 175 -8.76 -9.12 6.60
C THR A 175 -8.35 -10.59 6.62
N LEU A 176 -9.21 -11.46 7.17
CA LEU A 176 -8.95 -12.90 7.19
C LEU A 176 -8.82 -13.50 5.78
N TYR A 177 -9.43 -12.89 4.76
CA TYR A 177 -9.33 -13.32 3.36
C TYR A 177 -7.91 -13.24 2.79
N ASN A 178 -7.06 -12.36 3.35
CA ASN A 178 -5.67 -12.22 2.94
C ASN A 178 -4.72 -13.10 3.76
N LYS A 179 -5.22 -13.97 4.64
CA LYS A 179 -4.39 -14.79 5.52
C LYS A 179 -3.33 -15.59 4.77
N ASP A 180 -3.72 -16.21 3.65
CA ASP A 180 -2.82 -17.05 2.84
C ASP A 180 -1.60 -16.28 2.29
N LYS A 181 -1.71 -14.95 2.11
CA LYS A 181 -0.59 -14.09 1.66
C LYS A 181 0.47 -13.88 2.74
N TRP A 182 0.14 -14.18 3.99
CA TRP A 182 0.99 -14.01 5.17
C TRP A 182 1.38 -15.37 5.79
N GLU A 183 1.19 -16.46 5.04
CA GLU A 183 1.68 -17.78 5.41
C GLU A 183 3.09 -18.03 4.86
N GLY A 184 3.88 -18.84 5.57
CA GLY A 184 5.27 -19.12 5.24
C GLY A 184 6.25 -18.23 5.99
N ASP A 185 7.44 -18.05 5.42
CA ASP A 185 8.59 -17.43 6.07
C ASP A 185 8.83 -15.97 5.66
N SER A 186 7.96 -15.40 4.82
CA SER A 186 8.08 -14.01 4.35
C SER A 186 6.75 -13.29 4.28
N CYS A 187 6.81 -11.96 4.30
CA CYS A 187 5.65 -11.10 4.11
C CYS A 187 5.31 -10.95 2.60
N PRO A 188 4.10 -10.44 2.27
CA PRO A 188 3.76 -10.08 0.89
C PRO A 188 4.81 -9.17 0.22
N ARG A 189 5.03 -9.38 -1.09
CA ARG A 189 6.11 -8.73 -1.85
C ARG A 189 6.01 -7.20 -1.86
N ASN A 190 4.81 -6.65 -1.99
CA ASN A 190 4.60 -5.19 -1.92
C ASN A 190 5.13 -4.58 -0.61
N TYR A 191 4.90 -5.27 0.51
CA TYR A 191 5.39 -4.80 1.81
C TYR A 191 6.89 -5.05 2.00
N LEU A 192 7.44 -6.13 1.42
CA LEU A 192 8.88 -6.33 1.38
C LEU A 192 9.58 -5.18 0.63
N CYS A 193 9.05 -4.77 -0.52
CA CYS A 193 9.55 -3.61 -1.27
C CYS A 193 9.44 -2.32 -0.46
N GLN A 194 8.32 -2.09 0.23
CA GLN A 194 8.13 -0.93 1.11
C GLN A 194 9.20 -0.89 2.21
N VAL A 195 9.44 -2.02 2.89
CA VAL A 195 10.40 -2.09 3.99
C VAL A 195 11.83 -1.92 3.49
N LEU A 196 12.21 -2.60 2.40
CA LEU A 196 13.54 -2.47 1.80
C LEU A 196 13.80 -1.05 1.31
N TRP A 197 12.79 -0.36 0.76
CA TRP A 197 12.86 1.05 0.42
C TRP A 197 13.22 1.92 1.63
N TYR A 198 12.54 1.72 2.76
CA TYR A 198 12.85 2.46 3.99
C TYR A 198 14.23 2.14 4.53
N LEU A 199 14.66 0.88 4.50
CA LEU A 199 16.04 0.52 4.85
C LEU A 199 17.03 1.24 3.93
N GLY A 200 16.81 1.22 2.62
CA GLY A 200 17.63 1.93 1.64
C GLY A 200 17.82 3.41 1.96
N ILE A 201 16.74 4.11 2.30
CA ILE A 201 16.74 5.55 2.63
C ILE A 201 17.40 5.84 3.98
N THR A 202 17.01 5.10 5.01
CA THR A 202 17.47 5.34 6.38
C THR A 202 18.90 4.87 6.61
N GLY A 203 19.41 3.92 5.82
CA GLY A 203 20.70 3.27 6.05
C GLY A 203 20.68 2.21 7.15
N LEU A 204 19.52 1.94 7.75
CA LEU A 204 19.37 0.95 8.82
C LEU A 204 19.54 -0.48 8.28
N LYS A 205 19.95 -1.40 9.16
CA LYS A 205 20.34 -2.77 8.79
C LYS A 205 19.18 -3.75 8.73
N TYR A 206 18.12 -3.51 9.48
CA TYR A 206 17.00 -4.45 9.60
C TYR A 206 15.69 -3.75 9.91
N ALA A 207 14.60 -4.44 9.62
CA ALA A 207 13.26 -4.07 9.99
C ALA A 207 12.49 -5.29 10.52
N TYR A 208 11.44 -5.02 11.28
CA TYR A 208 10.35 -5.96 11.46
C TYR A 208 9.11 -5.43 10.77
N ILE A 209 8.38 -6.31 10.11
CA ILE A 209 7.01 -6.05 9.70
C ILE A 209 6.06 -6.93 10.49
N CYS A 210 5.05 -6.31 11.08
CA CYS A 210 3.99 -6.99 11.84
C CYS A 210 2.67 -6.89 11.09
N CYS A 211 1.86 -7.95 11.14
CA CYS A 211 0.50 -7.93 10.63
C CYS A 211 -0.48 -8.51 11.64
N LEU A 212 -1.58 -7.81 11.89
CA LEU A 212 -2.75 -8.36 12.55
C LEU A 212 -3.80 -8.73 11.49
N ILE A 213 -3.99 -10.03 11.30
CA ILE A 213 -4.88 -10.61 10.29
C ILE A 213 -6.21 -10.95 10.96
N GLY A 214 -7.31 -10.40 10.45
CA GLY A 214 -8.67 -10.65 10.93
C GLY A 214 -8.99 -10.12 12.33
N GLY A 215 -8.07 -9.38 12.95
CA GLY A 215 -8.19 -8.83 14.31
C GLY A 215 -7.64 -9.72 15.43
N GLN A 216 -7.26 -10.96 15.15
CA GLN A 216 -6.80 -11.92 16.17
C GLN A 216 -5.53 -12.71 15.79
N HIS A 217 -5.16 -12.77 14.50
CA HIS A 217 -4.03 -13.55 14.04
C HIS A 217 -2.79 -12.67 13.81
N TYR A 218 -1.94 -12.57 14.83
CA TYR A 218 -0.68 -11.84 14.74
C TYR A 218 0.40 -12.64 13.97
N ARG A 219 1.13 -11.94 13.09
CA ARG A 219 2.34 -12.41 12.41
C ARG A 219 3.41 -11.33 12.44
N GLN A 220 4.68 -11.73 12.49
CA GLN A 220 5.81 -10.83 12.35
C GLN A 220 6.91 -11.49 11.51
N PHE A 221 7.63 -10.68 10.75
CA PHE A 221 8.76 -11.11 9.93
C PHE A 221 9.92 -10.14 10.14
N LYS A 222 11.12 -10.68 10.35
CA LYS A 222 12.35 -9.89 10.33
C LYS A 222 12.84 -9.79 8.89
N ILE A 223 13.15 -8.59 8.45
CA ILE A 223 13.68 -8.32 7.12
C ILE A 223 15.06 -7.71 7.30
N GLU A 224 16.07 -8.37 6.76
CA GLU A 224 17.42 -7.84 6.68
C GLU A 224 17.57 -6.96 5.43
N ARG A 225 18.42 -5.96 5.52
CA ARG A 225 18.77 -5.10 4.40
C ARG A 225 19.36 -5.93 3.25
N CYS A 226 18.85 -5.73 2.05
CA CYS A 226 19.32 -6.37 0.83
C CYS A 226 19.71 -5.29 -0.20
N GLU A 227 21.01 -5.03 -0.36
CA GLU A 227 21.49 -3.97 -1.26
C GLU A 227 21.11 -4.21 -2.72
N GLU A 228 21.10 -5.46 -3.18
CA GLU A 228 20.72 -5.81 -4.55
C GLU A 228 19.28 -5.35 -4.85
N THR A 229 18.33 -5.73 -3.99
CA THR A 229 16.93 -5.31 -4.15
C THR A 229 16.75 -3.81 -3.93
N ILE A 230 17.45 -3.22 -2.97
CA ILE A 230 17.41 -1.77 -2.73
C ILE A 230 17.88 -1.00 -3.97
N ASN A 231 18.98 -1.43 -4.59
CA ASN A 231 19.52 -0.80 -5.80
C ASN A 231 18.59 -0.96 -6.99
N TYR A 232 17.94 -2.11 -7.13
CA TYR A 232 16.88 -2.31 -8.13
C TYR A 232 15.72 -1.34 -7.91
N LEU A 233 15.16 -1.29 -6.69
CA LEU A 233 14.06 -0.38 -6.34
C LEU A 233 14.42 1.08 -6.59
N ARG A 234 15.63 1.51 -6.22
CA ARG A 234 16.12 2.87 -6.49
C ARG A 234 16.26 3.17 -7.97
N THR A 235 16.73 2.21 -8.75
CA THR A 235 16.85 2.35 -10.21
C THR A 235 15.48 2.57 -10.84
N GLU A 236 14.51 1.70 -10.54
CA GLU A 236 13.14 1.82 -11.07
C GLU A 236 12.45 3.10 -10.59
N GLY A 237 12.63 3.45 -9.31
CA GLY A 237 12.09 4.69 -8.74
C GLY A 237 12.67 5.93 -9.40
N ARG A 238 13.97 5.93 -9.70
CA ARG A 238 14.65 7.03 -10.41
C ARG A 238 14.13 7.17 -11.83
N ILE A 239 14.05 6.07 -12.59
CA ILE A 239 13.51 6.05 -13.96
C ILE A 239 12.10 6.63 -13.94
N PHE A 240 11.23 6.15 -13.04
CA PHE A 240 9.87 6.67 -12.95
C PHE A 240 9.84 8.17 -12.59
N TRP A 241 10.65 8.59 -11.64
CA TRP A 241 10.67 9.98 -11.20
C TRP A 241 11.17 10.92 -12.30
N GLU A 242 12.29 10.56 -12.94
CA GLU A 242 12.89 11.34 -14.01
C GLU A 242 11.99 11.35 -15.25
N ASP A 243 11.57 10.19 -15.76
CA ASP A 243 10.87 10.10 -17.04
C ASP A 243 9.41 10.57 -16.95
N HIS A 244 8.73 10.29 -15.84
CA HIS A 244 7.31 10.61 -15.70
C HIS A 244 7.06 11.83 -14.83
N VAL A 245 7.56 11.86 -13.60
CA VAL A 245 7.18 12.92 -12.64
C VAL A 245 7.77 14.27 -13.00
N ILE A 246 9.08 14.34 -13.28
CA ILE A 246 9.78 15.60 -13.61
C ILE A 246 9.27 16.17 -14.94
N HIS A 247 9.14 15.33 -15.97
CA HIS A 247 8.70 15.76 -17.30
C HIS A 247 7.17 15.84 -17.44
N ASN A 248 6.43 15.47 -16.40
CA ASN A 248 4.96 15.41 -16.42
C ASN A 248 4.41 14.54 -17.57
N ILE A 249 5.07 13.41 -17.84
CA ILE A 249 4.69 12.44 -18.87
C ILE A 249 3.90 11.31 -18.21
N VAL A 250 2.63 11.16 -18.59
CA VAL A 250 1.74 10.11 -18.08
C VAL A 250 2.34 8.73 -18.39
N PRO A 251 2.39 7.78 -17.43
CA PRO A 251 2.86 6.43 -17.72
C PRO A 251 1.92 5.69 -18.68
N GLU A 252 2.49 4.74 -19.43
CA GLU A 252 1.74 3.88 -20.34
C GLU A 252 0.71 2.99 -19.62
N PRO A 253 -0.36 2.54 -20.31
CA PRO A 253 -1.31 1.59 -19.76
C PRO A 253 -0.65 0.30 -19.26
N ASP A 254 -0.94 -0.07 -18.02
CA ASP A 254 -0.33 -1.22 -17.33
C ASP A 254 -1.30 -2.39 -17.09
N GLY A 255 -2.53 -2.29 -17.61
CA GLY A 255 -3.58 -3.28 -17.41
C GLY A 255 -4.20 -3.29 -16.00
N SER A 256 -3.81 -2.35 -15.13
CA SER A 256 -4.38 -2.23 -13.79
C SER A 256 -5.81 -1.66 -13.81
N SER A 257 -6.59 -2.00 -12.78
CA SER A 257 -7.90 -1.37 -12.56
C SER A 257 -7.76 0.14 -12.36
N SER A 258 -6.67 0.60 -11.72
CA SER A 258 -6.38 2.02 -11.54
C SER A 258 -6.22 2.77 -12.86
N TYR A 259 -5.59 2.16 -13.87
CA TYR A 259 -5.49 2.77 -15.20
C TYR A 259 -6.85 2.84 -15.88
N THR A 260 -7.68 1.80 -15.72
CA THR A 260 -9.07 1.83 -16.20
C THR A 260 -9.88 2.95 -15.54
N GLU A 261 -9.76 3.11 -14.22
CA GLU A 261 -10.40 4.20 -13.47
C GLU A 261 -9.92 5.58 -13.94
N HIS A 262 -8.63 5.71 -14.26
CA HIS A 262 -8.08 6.96 -14.81
C HIS A 262 -8.64 7.28 -16.21
N LEU A 263 -8.74 6.30 -17.10
CA LEU A 263 -9.36 6.49 -18.42
C LEU A 263 -10.84 6.86 -18.32
N GLN A 264 -11.58 6.23 -17.41
CA GLN A 264 -12.97 6.57 -17.13
C GLN A 264 -13.10 8.02 -16.63
N PHE A 265 -12.23 8.41 -15.69
CA PHE A 265 -12.20 9.77 -15.19
C PHE A 265 -11.91 10.76 -16.32
N LEU A 266 -10.91 10.52 -17.18
CA LEU A 266 -10.63 11.41 -18.31
C LEU A 266 -11.79 11.51 -19.30
N ALA A 267 -12.52 10.41 -19.54
CA ALA A 267 -13.67 10.40 -20.43
C ALA A 267 -14.79 11.34 -19.95
N ASP A 268 -14.96 11.52 -18.63
CA ASP A 268 -15.96 12.45 -18.07
C ASP A 268 -15.64 13.93 -18.32
N TYR A 269 -14.37 14.26 -18.57
CA TYR A 269 -13.91 15.62 -18.87
C TYR A 269 -13.65 15.84 -20.36
N ALA A 270 -13.69 14.78 -21.16
CA ALA A 270 -13.49 14.87 -22.60
C ALA A 270 -14.70 15.56 -23.23
N GLU A 271 -14.45 16.44 -24.19
CA GLU A 271 -15.50 16.97 -25.05
C GLU A 271 -15.93 15.86 -26.02
N ASP A 272 -17.04 15.20 -25.71
CA ASP A 272 -17.61 14.16 -26.57
C ASP A 272 -18.67 14.75 -27.51
N LYS A 273 -18.37 14.78 -28.81
CA LYS A 273 -19.30 15.19 -29.87
C LYS A 273 -20.21 14.05 -30.32
N GLY A 274 -20.06 12.85 -29.76
CA GLY A 274 -20.79 11.64 -30.14
C GLY A 274 -20.33 11.04 -31.47
N GLU A 275 -19.19 11.51 -32.01
CA GLU A 275 -18.65 11.03 -33.27
C GLU A 275 -17.83 9.76 -33.07
N LYS A 276 -18.01 8.78 -33.97
CA LYS A 276 -17.17 7.59 -34.01
C LYS A 276 -15.89 7.93 -34.75
N ILE A 277 -14.76 7.77 -34.07
CA ILE A 277 -13.43 7.91 -34.67
C ILE A 277 -12.82 6.54 -34.91
N GLU A 278 -12.10 6.40 -36.02
CA GLU A 278 -11.24 5.26 -36.27
C GLU A 278 -9.86 5.54 -35.63
N VAL A 279 -9.40 4.62 -34.79
CA VAL A 279 -8.10 4.75 -34.11
C VAL A 279 -7.07 4.03 -34.96
N GLU A 280 -6.48 4.73 -35.94
CA GLU A 280 -5.53 4.15 -36.91
C GLU A 280 -4.36 3.41 -36.23
N ALA A 281 -3.87 3.93 -35.11
CA ALA A 281 -2.81 3.32 -34.29
C ALA A 281 -3.23 2.02 -33.54
N ALA A 282 -4.45 1.53 -33.75
CA ALA A 282 -4.96 0.29 -33.16
C ALA A 282 -4.84 -0.93 -34.08
N ALA A 283 -4.55 -0.77 -35.38
CA ALA A 283 -4.53 -1.88 -36.33
C ALA A 283 -3.64 -3.04 -35.86
N ASP A 284 -2.38 -2.74 -35.49
CA ASP A 284 -1.41 -3.72 -34.99
C ASP A 284 -1.80 -4.31 -33.61
N LYS A 285 -2.66 -3.61 -32.86
CA LYS A 285 -3.12 -4.05 -31.54
C LYS A 285 -4.30 -5.02 -31.63
N VAL A 286 -5.12 -4.96 -32.69
CA VAL A 286 -6.29 -5.83 -32.87
C VAL A 286 -5.85 -7.28 -33.03
N GLU A 287 -4.88 -7.56 -33.91
CA GLU A 287 -4.37 -8.91 -34.13
C GLU A 287 -3.79 -9.50 -32.83
N THR A 288 -2.90 -8.76 -32.17
CA THR A 288 -2.34 -9.15 -30.86
C THR A 288 -3.44 -9.41 -29.82
N TYR A 289 -4.47 -8.57 -29.76
CA TYR A 289 -5.59 -8.74 -28.85
C TYR A 289 -6.37 -10.03 -29.13
N GLU A 290 -6.71 -10.30 -30.39
CA GLU A 290 -7.44 -11.51 -30.79
C GLU A 290 -6.65 -12.79 -30.51
N GLU A 291 -5.34 -12.79 -30.77
CA GLU A 291 -4.45 -13.89 -30.40
C GLU A 291 -4.46 -14.17 -28.90
N LEU A 292 -4.35 -13.12 -28.06
CA LEU A 292 -4.40 -13.26 -26.60
C LEU A 292 -5.76 -13.77 -26.11
N ILE A 293 -6.86 -13.38 -26.77
CA ILE A 293 -8.19 -13.90 -26.46
C ILE A 293 -8.27 -15.40 -26.75
N GLU A 294 -7.70 -15.87 -27.85
CA GLU A 294 -7.69 -17.29 -28.18
C GLU A 294 -6.78 -18.09 -27.23
N GLN A 295 -5.60 -17.56 -26.90
CA GLN A 295 -4.73 -18.14 -25.88
C GLN A 295 -5.45 -18.26 -24.53
N ARG A 296 -6.21 -17.24 -24.12
CA ARG A 296 -7.01 -17.27 -22.90
C ARG A 296 -8.03 -18.41 -22.92
N LYS A 297 -8.79 -18.57 -24.02
CA LYS A 297 -9.76 -19.67 -24.15
C LYS A 297 -9.08 -21.03 -24.03
N GLU A 298 -7.91 -21.21 -24.66
CA GLU A 298 -7.16 -22.46 -24.58
C GLU A 298 -6.62 -22.74 -23.16
N LEU A 299 -6.16 -21.71 -22.45
CA LEU A 299 -5.78 -21.83 -21.04
C LEU A 299 -6.98 -22.17 -20.15
N ASP A 300 -8.13 -21.54 -20.38
CA ASP A 300 -9.37 -21.83 -19.65
C ASP A 300 -9.82 -23.28 -19.85
N LYS A 301 -9.75 -23.79 -21.09
CA LYS A 301 -10.01 -25.21 -21.39
C LYS A 301 -9.05 -26.14 -20.65
N LYS A 302 -7.74 -25.82 -20.62
CA LYS A 302 -6.73 -26.60 -19.89
C LYS A 302 -6.98 -26.58 -18.37
N ILE A 303 -7.30 -25.43 -17.79
CA ILE A 303 -7.67 -25.29 -16.38
C ILE A 303 -8.89 -26.16 -16.06
N GLU A 304 -9.92 -26.10 -16.90
CA GLU A 304 -11.14 -26.88 -16.70
C GLU A 304 -10.90 -28.38 -16.84
N LYS A 305 -10.07 -28.80 -17.80
CA LYS A 305 -9.65 -30.20 -17.94
C LYS A 305 -8.98 -30.71 -16.66
N ILE A 306 -8.06 -29.96 -16.06
CA ILE A 306 -7.39 -30.35 -14.80
C ILE A 306 -8.40 -30.49 -13.66
N LYS A 307 -9.37 -29.57 -13.53
CA LYS A 307 -10.44 -29.71 -12.53
C LYS A 307 -11.24 -30.99 -12.75
N GLN A 308 -11.61 -31.27 -14.00
CA GLN A 308 -12.39 -32.46 -14.36
C GLN A 308 -11.62 -33.75 -14.04
N GLU A 309 -10.30 -33.79 -14.27
CA GLU A 309 -9.45 -34.93 -13.90
C GLU A 309 -9.48 -35.18 -12.38
N VAL A 310 -9.30 -34.13 -11.57
CA VAL A 310 -9.38 -34.22 -10.10
C VAL A 310 -10.78 -34.66 -9.63
N PHE A 311 -11.84 -34.12 -10.23
CA PHE A 311 -13.21 -34.47 -9.87
C PHE A 311 -13.56 -35.90 -10.28
N LYS A 312 -13.08 -36.34 -11.45
CA LYS A 312 -13.24 -37.71 -11.94
C LYS A 312 -12.59 -38.71 -10.97
N GLU A 313 -11.36 -38.47 -10.54
CA GLU A 313 -10.67 -39.32 -9.56
C GLU A 313 -11.46 -39.43 -8.25
N ALA A 314 -12.02 -38.32 -7.76
CA ALA A 314 -12.82 -38.36 -6.54
C ALA A 314 -14.14 -39.14 -6.71
N ILE A 315 -14.80 -39.02 -7.86
CA ILE A 315 -15.99 -39.81 -8.19
C ILE A 315 -15.65 -41.31 -8.27
N GLU A 316 -14.53 -41.66 -8.90
CA GLU A 316 -14.05 -43.06 -9.00
C GLU A 316 -13.74 -43.66 -7.62
N ARG A 317 -13.35 -42.82 -6.66
CA ARG A 317 -13.19 -43.19 -5.23
C ARG A 317 -14.50 -43.14 -4.43
N GLY A 318 -15.64 -42.94 -5.08
CA GLY A 318 -16.96 -42.95 -4.46
C GLY A 318 -17.32 -41.68 -3.68
N SER A 319 -16.62 -40.56 -3.89
CA SER A 319 -16.87 -39.31 -3.17
C SER A 319 -17.32 -38.16 -4.07
N LYS A 320 -18.31 -37.40 -3.61
CA LYS A 320 -18.73 -36.11 -4.21
C LYS A 320 -18.07 -34.90 -3.56
N ARG A 321 -17.16 -35.13 -2.61
CA ARG A 321 -16.44 -34.09 -1.85
C ARG A 321 -14.98 -34.46 -1.75
N GLY A 322 -14.10 -33.48 -1.83
CA GLY A 322 -12.66 -33.76 -1.75
C GLY A 322 -11.83 -32.55 -1.38
N LEU A 323 -10.58 -32.86 -1.05
CA LEU A 323 -9.51 -31.91 -0.84
C LEU A 323 -8.58 -31.94 -2.04
N TRP A 324 -8.22 -30.78 -2.58
CA TRP A 324 -7.22 -30.60 -3.62
C TRP A 324 -6.17 -29.60 -3.12
N GLY A 325 -5.13 -30.12 -2.48
CA GLY A 325 -4.18 -29.30 -1.72
C GLY A 325 -4.89 -28.48 -0.65
N ARG A 326 -4.81 -27.14 -0.75
CA ARG A 326 -5.51 -26.20 0.16
C ARG A 326 -6.97 -25.94 -0.23
N ARG A 327 -7.44 -26.41 -1.39
CA ARG A 327 -8.79 -26.17 -1.90
C ARG A 327 -9.74 -27.28 -1.47
N LYS A 328 -11.00 -26.93 -1.24
CA LYS A 328 -12.10 -27.86 -0.99
C LYS A 328 -13.06 -27.82 -2.17
N PHE A 329 -13.59 -28.95 -2.59
CA PHE A 329 -14.65 -29.00 -3.60
C PHE A 329 -15.81 -29.91 -3.18
N SER A 330 -16.98 -29.60 -3.71
CA SER A 330 -18.19 -30.41 -3.60
C SER A 330 -18.91 -30.41 -4.94
N ILE A 331 -19.24 -31.59 -5.44
CA ILE A 331 -20.03 -31.77 -6.65
C ILE A 331 -21.50 -31.78 -6.23
N GLN A 332 -22.20 -30.68 -6.48
CA GLN A 332 -23.62 -30.53 -6.16
C GLN A 332 -24.46 -30.72 -7.42
N GLY A 333 -25.61 -31.39 -7.27
CA GLY A 333 -26.63 -31.52 -8.30
C GLY A 333 -28.01 -31.58 -7.67
N GLY A 334 -29.00 -30.95 -8.30
CA GLY A 334 -30.38 -30.90 -7.82
C GLY A 334 -31.12 -29.65 -8.30
N PRO A 335 -32.47 -29.63 -8.18
CA PRO A 335 -33.27 -28.47 -8.58
C PRO A 335 -32.95 -27.27 -7.67
N TYR A 336 -32.52 -26.17 -8.28
CA TYR A 336 -32.38 -24.88 -7.61
C TYR A 336 -33.67 -24.07 -7.81
N LYS A 337 -34.25 -23.55 -6.73
CA LYS A 337 -35.33 -22.57 -6.81
C LYS A 337 -34.70 -21.18 -6.90
N GLY A 338 -34.63 -20.65 -8.12
CA GLY A 338 -34.27 -19.26 -8.36
C GLY A 338 -35.49 -18.35 -8.27
N PHE A 339 -35.28 -17.10 -7.86
CA PHE A 339 -36.31 -16.07 -7.95
C PHE A 339 -36.39 -15.55 -9.39
N ASP A 340 -37.54 -15.69 -10.03
CA ASP A 340 -37.77 -15.15 -11.37
C ASP A 340 -38.09 -13.65 -11.29
N SER A 341 -37.03 -12.84 -11.24
CA SER A 341 -37.12 -11.38 -11.14
C SER A 341 -37.89 -10.75 -12.30
N LYS A 342 -37.81 -11.32 -13.51
CA LYS A 342 -38.52 -10.79 -14.69
C LYS A 342 -40.02 -11.01 -14.56
N LYS A 343 -40.42 -12.24 -14.21
CA LYS A 343 -41.81 -12.57 -13.98
C LYS A 343 -42.38 -11.79 -12.80
N PHE A 344 -41.63 -11.65 -11.71
CA PHE A 344 -42.05 -10.86 -10.56
C PHE A 344 -42.22 -9.38 -10.90
N LYS A 345 -41.30 -8.78 -11.67
CA LYS A 345 -41.43 -7.40 -12.16
C LYS A 345 -42.69 -7.22 -13.01
N PHE A 346 -43.00 -8.18 -13.87
CA PHE A 346 -44.17 -8.13 -14.74
C PHE A 346 -45.49 -8.28 -13.96
N GLU A 347 -45.57 -9.24 -13.04
CA GLU A 347 -46.78 -9.53 -12.27
C GLU A 347 -47.00 -8.59 -11.07
N ASN A 348 -45.91 -8.01 -10.52
CA ASN A 348 -45.93 -7.19 -9.31
C ASN A 348 -45.01 -5.95 -9.44
N PRO A 349 -45.28 -5.01 -10.38
CA PRO A 349 -44.39 -3.88 -10.66
C PRO A 349 -44.18 -2.96 -9.46
N ASP A 350 -45.25 -2.65 -8.69
CA ASP A 350 -45.16 -1.74 -7.53
C ASP A 350 -44.29 -2.34 -6.42
N LEU A 351 -44.42 -3.64 -6.17
CA LEU A 351 -43.58 -4.37 -5.23
C LEU A 351 -42.15 -4.52 -5.75
N TYR A 352 -41.94 -4.65 -7.06
CA TYR A 352 -40.59 -4.68 -7.61
C TYR A 352 -39.86 -3.34 -7.39
N GLU A 353 -40.52 -2.22 -7.64
CA GLU A 353 -39.97 -0.87 -7.44
C GLU A 353 -39.57 -0.60 -5.99
N GLN A 354 -40.36 -1.06 -5.01
CA GLN A 354 -40.05 -0.91 -3.58
C GLN A 354 -38.72 -1.57 -3.15
N TYR A 355 -38.22 -2.54 -3.92
CA TYR A 355 -36.98 -3.27 -3.62
C TYR A 355 -35.85 -2.91 -4.58
N LEU A 356 -36.05 -1.95 -5.49
CA LEU A 356 -34.96 -1.38 -6.26
C LEU A 356 -34.10 -0.52 -5.35
N VAL A 357 -32.80 -0.76 -5.39
CA VAL A 357 -31.80 0.06 -4.73
C VAL A 357 -31.04 0.81 -5.81
N GLU A 358 -31.06 2.14 -5.75
CA GLU A 358 -30.16 2.95 -6.58
C GLU A 358 -28.72 2.60 -6.23
N LYS A 359 -28.02 2.03 -7.21
CA LYS A 359 -26.58 1.82 -7.14
C LYS A 359 -25.96 2.80 -8.10
N THR A 360 -24.89 3.47 -7.66
CA THR A 360 -24.05 4.27 -8.55
C THR A 360 -23.60 3.37 -9.70
N LYS A 361 -24.01 3.71 -10.92
CA LYS A 361 -23.62 2.97 -12.11
C LYS A 361 -22.10 3.11 -12.22
N ARG A 362 -21.35 2.01 -12.03
CA ARG A 362 -19.92 2.02 -12.33
C ARG A 362 -19.80 2.36 -13.81
N GLN A 363 -19.04 3.39 -14.16
CA GLN A 363 -18.59 3.54 -15.53
C GLN A 363 -17.82 2.28 -15.91
N TYR A 364 -18.01 1.85 -17.15
CA TYR A 364 -17.29 0.73 -17.70
C TYR A 364 -16.95 1.05 -19.14
N ILE A 365 -15.70 0.78 -19.51
CA ILE A 365 -15.28 0.80 -20.90
C ILE A 365 -15.74 -0.54 -21.47
N LYS A 366 -16.66 -0.50 -22.42
CA LYS A 366 -17.18 -1.70 -23.07
C LYS A 366 -16.54 -1.86 -24.43
N LEU A 367 -15.80 -2.94 -24.61
CA LEU A 367 -15.54 -3.48 -25.94
C LEU A 367 -16.74 -4.35 -26.33
N SER A 368 -17.36 -4.06 -27.47
CA SER A 368 -18.58 -4.73 -27.93
C SER A 368 -18.30 -5.97 -28.73
#